data_AF-A0A4D8PLN4-F1
#
_entry.id   AF-A0A4D8PLN4-F1
#
_cell.length_a   1.000
_cell.length_b   1.000
_cell.length_c   1.000
_cell.angle_alpha   90.00
_cell.angle_beta   90.00
_cell.angle_gamma   90.00
#
_symmetry.space_group_name_H-M   'P 1'
#
loop_
_entity.id
_entity.type
_entity.pdbx_description
1 polymer ?
#
loop_
_entity_poly.entity_id
_entity_poly.type
_entity_poly.pdbx_seq_one_letter_code
_entity_poly.pdbx_strand_id
1 'polypeptide(L)'
;MMLHRKRLVAAALGAALAMGIPSYGFATDLPNLSDFRKAMDESGCQLIPFADLRGRCIEANAGLHAQDACSAPACQASAGVQENQRRREAWNNCVVRRTATEKAFSDTLSRFESLKRVELRGNQEPNRSYKAAMAAISEKIAAGQPSHAQALRNAKSTLTACSGRI
;
A
#
# COMPACT_ATOMS: atom_id res chain seq x y z
N MET A 1 -38.94 44.72 25.99
CA MET A 1 -38.54 44.30 27.36
C MET A 1 -37.95 42.89 27.21
N MET A 2 -36.62 42.70 27.21
CA MET A 2 -35.78 42.44 28.40
C MET A 2 -36.38 41.28 29.25
N LEU A 3 -35.70 40.19 29.63
CA LEU A 3 -34.28 39.90 29.85
C LEU A 3 -34.10 38.38 30.07
N HIS A 4 -32.92 37.89 29.69
CA HIS A 4 -32.13 36.78 30.23
C HIS A 4 -32.75 35.69 31.13
N ARG A 5 -32.37 34.43 30.83
CA ARG A 5 -31.65 33.56 31.79
C ARG A 5 -30.70 32.60 31.08
N LYS A 6 -29.40 32.88 31.24
CA LYS A 6 -28.26 31.97 31.04
C LYS A 6 -28.12 31.04 32.25
N ARG A 7 -27.30 29.99 32.08
CA ARG A 7 -26.58 29.16 33.12
C ARG A 7 -27.46 28.05 33.74
N LEU A 8 -27.05 26.79 33.92
CA LEU A 8 -25.79 26.02 33.96
C LEU A 8 -26.12 24.58 33.45
N VAL A 9 -25.23 23.63 33.13
CA VAL A 9 -24.05 23.11 33.86
C VAL A 9 -23.15 22.37 32.87
N ALA A 10 -21.90 22.80 32.79
CA ALA A 10 -20.78 21.99 32.35
C ALA A 10 -20.45 20.98 33.46
N ALA A 11 -20.44 19.68 33.15
CA ALA A 11 -19.74 18.66 33.95
C ALA A 11 -19.78 17.29 33.25
N ALA A 12 -18.85 17.06 32.31
CA ALA A 12 -18.35 15.72 32.01
C ALA A 12 -16.89 15.81 31.52
N LEU A 13 -16.10 16.60 32.25
CA LEU A 13 -14.64 16.61 32.19
C LEU A 13 -14.18 16.29 33.60
N GLY A 14 -13.98 15.01 33.89
CA GLY A 14 -13.70 14.59 35.26
C GLY A 14 -13.58 13.09 35.45
N ALA A 15 -12.65 12.44 34.74
CA ALA A 15 -12.01 11.19 35.19
C ALA A 15 -10.75 10.84 34.39
N ALA A 16 -10.00 11.82 33.90
CA ALA A 16 -8.76 11.58 33.14
C ALA A 16 -7.56 12.29 33.77
N LEU A 17 -7.44 12.27 35.10
CA LEU A 17 -6.28 12.84 35.81
C LEU A 17 -6.09 12.15 37.17
N ALA A 18 -5.91 10.83 37.16
CA ALA A 18 -5.41 10.09 38.32
C ALA A 18 -4.82 8.75 37.88
N MET A 19 -3.82 8.80 37.00
CA MET A 19 -2.80 7.76 36.77
C MET A 19 -1.90 8.30 35.66
N GLY A 20 -0.62 8.48 35.95
CA GLY A 20 0.40 8.97 35.02
C GLY A 20 0.66 7.98 33.89
N ILE A 21 -0.29 7.85 32.98
CA ILE A 21 -0.12 7.15 31.72
C ILE A 21 0.24 8.23 30.70
N PRO A 22 1.46 8.23 30.13
CA PRO A 22 1.76 9.10 29.02
C PRO A 22 0.75 8.79 27.91
N SER A 23 -0.07 9.78 27.60
CA SER A 23 -0.94 9.81 26.44
C SER A 23 -0.08 9.87 25.18
N TYR A 24 0.53 8.74 24.85
CA TYR A 24 0.91 8.45 23.49
C TYR A 24 -0.40 8.42 22.70
N GLY A 25 -0.50 9.26 21.67
CA GLY A 25 -1.60 9.22 20.72
C GLY A 25 -1.63 7.85 20.04
N PHE A 26 -2.34 6.90 20.62
CA PHE A 26 -2.75 5.64 20.01
C PHE A 26 -4.16 5.84 19.45
N ALA A 27 -4.25 6.59 18.35
CA ALA A 27 -5.31 6.36 17.37
C ALA A 27 -4.88 5.08 16.61
N THR A 28 -5.68 4.04 16.39
CA THR A 28 -7.04 3.97 15.83
C THR A 28 -7.52 2.52 15.98
N ASP A 29 -8.84 2.30 16.00
CA ASP A 29 -9.47 0.98 15.88
C ASP A 29 -8.69 0.00 15.00
N LEU A 30 -8.51 -1.23 15.49
CA LEU A 30 -7.99 -2.35 14.70
C LEU A 30 -8.66 -2.32 13.31
N PRO A 31 -7.89 -2.37 12.21
CA PRO A 31 -8.47 -2.33 10.88
C PRO A 31 -9.47 -3.47 10.73
N ASN A 32 -10.60 -3.19 10.11
CA ASN A 32 -11.78 -4.06 10.19
C ASN A 32 -11.47 -5.49 9.71
N LEU A 33 -11.76 -6.51 10.52
CA LEU A 33 -11.56 -7.91 10.16
C LEU A 33 -12.25 -8.30 8.85
N SER A 34 -13.35 -7.64 8.50
CA SER A 34 -14.01 -7.85 7.20
C SER A 34 -13.14 -7.44 6.00
N ASP A 35 -12.32 -6.39 6.12
CA ASP A 35 -11.37 -6.00 5.08
C ASP A 35 -10.28 -7.05 4.88
N PHE A 36 -9.78 -7.62 5.98
CA PHE A 36 -8.85 -8.75 5.93
C PHE A 36 -9.48 -9.99 5.29
N ARG A 37 -10.71 -10.33 5.67
CA ARG A 37 -11.43 -11.46 5.09
C ARG A 37 -11.65 -11.29 3.61
N LYS A 38 -12.13 -10.12 3.19
CA LYS A 38 -12.29 -9.79 1.78
C LYS A 38 -10.96 -9.92 1.03
N ALA A 39 -9.89 -9.34 1.55
CA ALA A 39 -8.58 -9.37 0.91
C ALA A 39 -8.03 -10.80 0.72
N MET A 40 -8.41 -11.77 1.55
CA MET A 40 -7.96 -13.17 1.38
C MET A 40 -8.45 -13.80 0.07
N ASP A 41 -9.61 -13.38 -0.44
CA ASP A 41 -10.21 -13.94 -1.66
C ASP A 41 -9.79 -13.19 -2.94
N GLU A 42 -8.99 -12.15 -2.78
CA GLU A 42 -8.62 -11.23 -3.84
C GLU A 42 -7.24 -11.56 -4.44
N SER A 43 -6.84 -10.80 -5.45
CA SER A 43 -5.52 -10.90 -6.10
C SER A 43 -4.95 -9.51 -6.45
N GLY A 44 -3.65 -9.45 -6.77
CA GLY A 44 -2.99 -8.18 -7.10
C GLY A 44 -3.14 -7.15 -5.98
N CYS A 45 -3.41 -5.88 -6.34
CA CYS A 45 -3.56 -4.80 -5.36
C CYS A 45 -4.72 -4.98 -4.38
N GLN A 46 -5.74 -5.79 -4.73
CA GLN A 46 -6.90 -6.04 -3.86
C GLN A 46 -6.56 -6.95 -2.66
N LEU A 47 -5.40 -7.63 -2.69
CA LEU A 47 -4.85 -8.36 -1.55
C LEU A 47 -4.47 -7.44 -0.38
N ILE A 48 -4.35 -6.13 -0.59
CA ILE A 48 -3.95 -5.19 0.46
C ILE A 48 -5.18 -4.78 1.28
N PRO A 49 -5.26 -5.13 2.58
CA PRO A 49 -6.44 -4.82 3.39
C PRO A 49 -6.50 -3.34 3.79
N PHE A 50 -5.35 -2.66 3.86
CA PHE A 50 -5.28 -1.25 4.23
C PHE A 50 -5.65 -0.33 3.05
N ALA A 51 -6.73 0.43 3.19
CA ALA A 51 -7.28 1.26 2.10
C ALA A 51 -6.25 2.24 1.51
N ASP A 52 -5.40 2.85 2.33
CA ASP A 52 -4.38 3.80 1.88
C ASP A 52 -3.27 3.15 1.03
N LEU A 53 -2.84 1.94 1.42
CA LEU A 53 -1.83 1.16 0.69
C LEU A 53 -2.42 0.55 -0.57
N ARG A 54 -3.65 0.07 -0.48
CA ARG A 54 -4.41 -0.45 -1.63
C ARG A 54 -4.62 0.62 -2.69
N GLY A 55 -5.04 1.83 -2.28
CA GLY A 55 -5.21 2.96 -3.19
C GLY A 55 -3.94 3.29 -3.95
N ARG A 56 -2.79 3.41 -3.25
CA ARG A 56 -1.47 3.62 -3.87
C ARG A 56 -1.09 2.52 -4.85
N CYS A 57 -1.36 1.26 -4.51
CA CYS A 57 -1.10 0.14 -5.41
C CYS A 57 -1.95 0.22 -6.68
N ILE A 58 -3.26 0.47 -6.54
CA ILE A 58 -4.19 0.58 -7.67
C ILE A 58 -3.78 1.72 -8.59
N GLU A 59 -3.45 2.88 -8.04
CA GLU A 59 -3.01 4.05 -8.82
C GLU A 59 -1.73 3.75 -9.60
N ALA A 60 -0.74 3.15 -8.95
CA ALA A 60 0.50 2.75 -9.63
C ALA A 60 0.23 1.72 -10.75
N ASN A 61 -0.67 0.77 -10.51
CA ASN A 61 -1.00 -0.29 -11.46
C ASN A 61 -1.93 0.17 -12.60
N ALA A 62 -2.64 1.30 -12.43
CA ALA A 62 -3.55 1.84 -13.44
C ALA A 62 -2.77 2.23 -14.71
N GLY A 63 -3.11 1.63 -15.85
CA GLY A 63 -2.41 1.88 -17.10
C GLY A 63 -0.99 1.30 -17.15
N LEU A 64 -0.59 0.41 -16.23
CA LEU A 64 0.75 -0.19 -16.23
C LEU A 64 1.12 -0.86 -17.57
N HIS A 65 0.12 -1.42 -18.25
CA HIS A 65 0.25 -2.08 -19.55
C HIS A 65 -0.13 -1.19 -20.74
N ALA A 66 -0.14 0.13 -20.56
CA ALA A 66 -0.33 1.07 -21.66
C ALA A 66 1.00 1.33 -22.42
N GLN A 67 0.88 1.95 -23.61
CA GLN A 67 2.01 2.22 -24.50
C GLN A 67 2.98 3.29 -23.97
N ASP A 68 2.55 4.08 -22.99
CA ASP A 68 3.36 5.04 -22.24
C ASP A 68 3.97 4.42 -20.96
N ALA A 69 3.86 3.09 -20.80
CA ALA A 69 4.42 2.33 -19.68
C ALA A 69 5.02 1.00 -20.19
N CYS A 70 4.62 -0.14 -19.60
CA CYS A 70 5.28 -1.42 -19.82
C CYS A 70 4.98 -2.09 -21.17
N SER A 71 4.04 -1.55 -21.95
CA SER A 71 3.74 -2.04 -23.31
C SER A 71 4.38 -1.18 -24.40
N ALA A 72 5.23 -0.22 -24.02
CA ALA A 72 6.01 0.54 -24.97
C ALA A 72 6.96 -0.38 -25.78
N PRO A 73 7.17 -0.13 -27.07
CA PRO A 73 8.24 -0.82 -27.80
C PRO A 73 9.60 -0.59 -27.13
N ALA A 74 10.49 -1.57 -27.22
CA ALA A 74 11.90 -1.35 -26.86
C ALA A 74 12.52 -0.26 -27.75
N CYS A 75 13.48 0.50 -27.22
CA CYS A 75 14.25 1.43 -28.04
C CYS A 75 14.97 0.70 -29.17
N GLN A 76 15.10 1.30 -30.35
CA GLN A 76 15.66 0.66 -31.55
C GLN A 76 16.58 1.65 -32.28
N ALA A 77 17.68 1.17 -32.86
CA ALA A 77 18.61 2.03 -33.60
C ALA A 77 17.94 2.76 -34.78
N SER A 78 16.99 2.10 -35.44
CA SER A 78 16.26 2.65 -36.59
C SER A 78 15.14 3.64 -36.22
N ALA A 79 14.79 3.77 -34.94
CA ALA A 79 13.68 4.63 -34.51
C ALA A 79 14.03 6.12 -34.50
N GLY A 80 15.33 6.46 -34.44
CA GLY A 80 15.81 7.82 -34.26
C GLY A 80 15.76 8.28 -32.80
N VAL A 81 16.50 9.37 -32.52
CA VAL A 81 16.74 9.87 -31.15
C VAL A 81 15.43 10.24 -30.43
N GLN A 82 14.55 11.00 -31.08
CA GLN A 82 13.32 11.50 -30.47
C GLN A 82 12.36 10.38 -30.06
N GLU A 83 12.17 9.39 -30.93
CA GLU A 83 11.31 8.24 -30.64
C GLU A 83 11.91 7.34 -29.56
N ASN A 84 13.25 7.15 -29.55
CA ASN A 84 13.91 6.43 -28.46
C ASN A 84 13.80 7.16 -27.12
N GLN A 85 13.84 8.49 -27.11
CA GLN A 85 13.61 9.28 -25.91
C GLN A 85 12.18 9.08 -25.37
N ARG A 86 11.16 9.11 -26.24
CA ARG A 86 9.76 8.79 -25.85
C ARG A 86 9.62 7.38 -25.29
N ARG A 87 10.25 6.38 -25.93
CA ARG A 87 10.24 4.98 -25.45
C ARG A 87 10.96 4.84 -24.12
N ARG A 88 12.08 5.52 -23.92
CA ARG A 88 12.81 5.55 -22.64
C ARG A 88 11.95 6.11 -21.52
N GLU A 89 11.23 7.21 -21.76
CA GLU A 89 10.31 7.79 -20.79
C GLU A 89 9.20 6.81 -20.41
N ALA A 90 8.64 6.09 -21.39
CA ALA A 90 7.65 5.06 -21.14
C ALA A 90 8.19 3.89 -20.28
N TRP A 91 9.41 3.41 -20.59
CA TRP A 91 10.06 2.37 -19.77
C TRP A 91 10.41 2.87 -18.37
N ASN A 92 10.79 4.14 -18.22
CA ASN A 92 11.00 4.75 -16.91
C ASN A 92 9.69 4.79 -16.11
N ASN A 93 8.58 5.19 -16.74
CA ASN A 93 7.24 5.17 -16.14
C ASN A 93 6.84 3.75 -15.70
N CYS A 94 7.11 2.72 -16.52
CA CYS A 94 6.93 1.32 -16.17
C CYS A 94 7.71 0.93 -14.89
N VAL A 95 9.00 1.29 -14.81
CA VAL A 95 9.85 0.99 -13.65
C VAL A 95 9.33 1.67 -12.39
N VAL A 96 9.03 2.96 -12.46
CA VAL A 96 8.49 3.75 -11.33
C VAL A 96 7.21 3.12 -10.78
N ARG A 97 6.26 2.79 -11.67
CA ARG A 97 4.99 2.18 -11.29
C ARG A 97 5.16 0.80 -10.67
N ARG A 98 5.97 -0.07 -11.27
CA ARG A 98 6.27 -1.41 -10.71
C ARG A 98 6.92 -1.32 -9.33
N THR A 99 7.82 -0.36 -9.12
CA THR A 99 8.45 -0.10 -7.82
C THR A 99 7.44 0.42 -6.80
N ALA A 100 6.53 1.32 -7.19
CA ALA A 100 5.48 1.80 -6.30
C ALA A 100 4.50 0.67 -5.88
N THR A 101 4.10 -0.19 -6.82
CA THR A 101 3.31 -1.40 -6.55
C THR A 101 4.03 -2.33 -5.56
N GLU A 102 5.32 -2.60 -5.77
CA GLU A 102 6.13 -3.44 -4.86
C GLU A 102 6.22 -2.82 -3.46
N LYS A 103 6.40 -1.50 -3.39
CA LYS A 103 6.47 -0.78 -2.13
C LYS A 103 5.16 -0.92 -1.33
N ALA A 104 4.01 -0.86 -1.98
CA ALA A 104 2.72 -1.03 -1.30
C ALA A 104 2.58 -2.41 -0.64
N PHE A 105 3.05 -3.47 -1.29
CA PHE A 105 3.09 -4.81 -0.69
C PHE A 105 4.10 -4.91 0.46
N SER A 106 5.31 -4.35 0.30
CA SER A 106 6.32 -4.32 1.36
C SER A 106 5.84 -3.57 2.61
N ASP A 107 5.25 -2.38 2.42
CA ASP A 107 4.65 -1.59 3.50
C ASP A 107 3.49 -2.36 4.18
N THR A 108 2.70 -3.14 3.42
CA THR A 108 1.64 -3.99 3.96
C THR A 108 2.20 -5.06 4.89
N LEU A 109 3.24 -5.79 4.47
CA LEU A 109 3.91 -6.79 5.29
C LEU A 109 4.52 -6.18 6.56
N SER A 110 5.15 -5.02 6.44
CA SER A 110 5.70 -4.28 7.59
C SER A 110 4.62 -3.86 8.59
N ARG A 111 3.43 -3.47 8.10
CA ARG A 111 2.29 -3.13 8.94
C ARG A 111 1.72 -4.36 9.64
N PHE A 112 1.67 -5.52 8.99
CA PHE A 112 1.31 -6.78 9.66
C PHE A 112 2.24 -7.11 10.82
N GLU A 113 3.55 -6.97 10.63
CA GLU A 113 4.52 -7.21 11.71
C GLU A 113 4.40 -6.20 12.86
N SER A 114 3.97 -4.98 12.56
CA SER A 114 3.69 -3.97 13.59
C SER A 114 2.41 -4.31 14.38
N LEU A 115 1.33 -4.68 13.69
CA LEU A 115 0.06 -5.10 14.32
C LEU A 115 0.24 -6.33 15.22
N LYS A 116 1.02 -7.34 14.78
CA LYS A 116 1.32 -8.53 15.59
C LYS A 116 2.02 -8.19 16.91
N ARG A 117 2.93 -7.21 16.91
CA ARG A 117 3.75 -6.83 18.07
C ARG A 117 3.01 -5.91 19.05
N VAL A 118 2.21 -4.98 18.53
CA VAL A 118 1.62 -3.89 19.31
C VAL A 118 0.18 -4.21 19.71
N GLU A 119 -0.65 -4.63 18.76
CA GLU A 119 -2.11 -4.69 18.93
C GLU A 119 -2.64 -6.12 19.15
N LEU A 120 -2.08 -7.11 18.45
CA LEU A 120 -2.61 -8.49 18.40
C LEU A 120 -1.86 -9.46 19.33
N ARG A 121 -1.66 -9.06 20.59
CA ARG A 121 -1.02 -9.90 21.62
C ARG A 121 -1.97 -11.01 22.07
N GLY A 122 -1.42 -12.21 22.34
CA GLY A 122 -2.23 -13.38 22.74
C GLY A 122 -2.98 -14.06 21.58
N ASN A 123 -3.70 -15.16 21.89
CA ASN A 123 -4.29 -16.06 20.88
C ASN A 123 -5.82 -16.23 21.02
N GLN A 124 -6.48 -15.33 21.72
CA GLN A 124 -7.95 -15.31 21.83
C GLN A 124 -8.57 -14.65 20.58
N GLU A 125 -9.86 -14.87 20.33
CA GLU A 125 -10.58 -14.08 19.33
C GLU A 125 -10.70 -12.61 19.78
N PRO A 126 -10.65 -11.63 18.86
CA PRO A 126 -10.50 -11.74 17.40
C PRO A 126 -9.05 -11.87 16.90
N ASN A 127 -8.07 -11.87 17.82
CA ASN A 127 -6.65 -11.83 17.45
C ASN A 127 -6.20 -13.04 16.64
N ARG A 128 -6.74 -14.23 16.94
CA ARG A 128 -6.49 -15.43 16.14
C ARG A 128 -6.99 -15.28 14.71
N SER A 129 -8.20 -14.76 14.51
CA SER A 129 -8.76 -14.47 13.18
C SER A 129 -7.90 -13.49 12.39
N TYR A 130 -7.44 -12.39 13.01
CA TYR A 130 -6.54 -11.44 12.36
C TYR A 130 -5.20 -12.06 11.97
N LYS A 131 -4.58 -12.84 12.87
CA LYS A 131 -3.30 -13.52 12.59
C LYS A 131 -3.42 -14.51 11.44
N ALA A 132 -4.50 -15.28 11.40
CA ALA A 132 -4.76 -16.22 10.31
C ALA A 132 -4.93 -15.49 8.97
N ALA A 133 -5.71 -14.40 8.94
CA ALA A 133 -5.91 -13.63 7.72
C ALA A 133 -4.62 -12.94 7.23
N MET A 134 -3.84 -12.35 8.14
CA MET A 134 -2.52 -11.79 7.81
C MET A 134 -1.58 -12.85 7.23
N ALA A 135 -1.57 -14.08 7.79
CA ALA A 135 -0.74 -15.16 7.29
C ALA A 135 -1.13 -15.56 5.86
N ALA A 136 -2.43 -15.75 5.59
CA ALA A 136 -2.93 -16.09 4.26
C ALA A 136 -2.62 -15.01 3.22
N ILE A 137 -2.83 -13.73 3.58
CA ILE A 137 -2.49 -12.60 2.70
C ILE A 137 -0.98 -12.55 2.45
N SER A 138 -0.14 -12.70 3.48
CA SER A 138 1.32 -12.72 3.33
C SER A 138 1.80 -13.84 2.40
N GLU A 139 1.22 -15.03 2.49
CA GLU A 139 1.53 -16.15 1.60
C GLU A 139 1.21 -15.83 0.14
N LYS A 140 0.02 -15.26 -0.12
CA LYS A 140 -0.37 -14.83 -1.46
C LYS A 140 0.54 -13.72 -2.01
N ILE A 141 0.93 -12.76 -1.18
CA ILE A 141 1.91 -11.72 -1.56
C ILE A 141 3.25 -12.38 -1.91
N ALA A 142 3.75 -13.28 -1.07
CA ALA A 142 5.02 -13.97 -1.29
C ALA A 142 5.00 -14.81 -2.57
N ALA A 143 3.88 -15.49 -2.88
CA ALA A 143 3.73 -16.25 -4.12
C ALA A 143 3.78 -15.37 -5.38
N GLY A 144 3.30 -14.12 -5.31
CA GLY A 144 3.34 -13.17 -6.42
C GLY A 144 4.69 -12.46 -6.61
N GLN A 145 5.50 -12.35 -5.55
CA GLN A 145 6.76 -11.58 -5.55
C GLN A 145 7.77 -12.01 -6.61
N PRO A 146 8.05 -13.32 -6.86
CA PRO A 146 9.03 -13.73 -7.86
C PRO A 146 8.70 -13.24 -9.27
N SER A 147 7.44 -13.33 -9.68
CA SER A 147 6.97 -12.87 -10.98
C SER A 147 7.09 -11.35 -11.10
N HIS A 148 6.67 -10.61 -10.07
CA HIS A 148 6.79 -9.14 -10.07
C HIS A 148 8.25 -8.68 -10.10
N ALA A 149 9.12 -9.32 -9.33
CA ALA A 149 10.55 -9.04 -9.30
C ALA A 149 11.20 -9.30 -10.67
N GLN A 150 10.82 -10.38 -11.36
CA GLN A 150 11.27 -10.65 -12.72
C GLN A 150 10.80 -9.57 -13.69
N ALA A 151 9.54 -9.17 -13.61
CA ALA A 151 8.99 -8.14 -14.49
C ALA A 151 9.64 -6.76 -14.25
N LEU A 152 9.96 -6.41 -13.00
CA LEU A 152 10.72 -5.20 -12.68
C LEU A 152 12.17 -5.28 -13.19
N ARG A 153 12.84 -6.42 -13.04
CA ARG A 153 14.19 -6.62 -13.61
C ARG A 153 14.19 -6.45 -15.12
N ASN A 154 13.20 -7.02 -15.82
CA ASN A 154 13.05 -6.87 -17.26
C ASN A 154 12.83 -5.40 -17.65
N ALA A 155 11.92 -4.69 -16.97
CA ALA A 155 11.67 -3.28 -17.23
C ALA A 155 12.92 -2.40 -17.03
N LYS A 156 13.69 -2.65 -15.95
CA LYS A 156 14.97 -1.98 -15.70
C LYS A 156 15.99 -2.27 -16.80
N SER A 157 16.09 -3.53 -17.22
CA SER A 157 16.98 -3.93 -18.31
C SER A 157 16.63 -3.24 -19.62
N THR A 158 15.34 -3.19 -19.99
CA THR A 158 14.87 -2.49 -21.19
C THR A 158 15.12 -0.99 -21.12
N LEU A 159 14.90 -0.37 -19.96
CA LEU A 159 15.23 1.03 -19.72
C LEU A 159 16.72 1.32 -19.90
N THR A 160 17.60 0.49 -19.33
CA THR A 160 19.05 0.62 -19.49
C THR A 160 19.49 0.47 -20.95
N ALA A 161 18.89 -0.49 -21.67
CA ALA A 161 19.16 -0.69 -23.10
C ALA A 161 18.76 0.53 -23.96
N CYS A 162 17.77 1.31 -23.53
CA CYS A 162 17.40 2.56 -24.18
C CYS A 162 18.48 3.65 -24.07
N SER A 163 19.19 3.73 -22.94
CA SER A 163 20.23 4.75 -22.73
C SER A 163 21.42 4.60 -23.69
N GLY A 164 21.66 3.41 -24.25
CA GLY A 164 22.67 3.19 -25.29
C GLY A 164 22.19 3.48 -26.72
N ARG A 165 20.97 3.98 -26.89
CA ARG A 165 20.30 4.21 -28.19
C ARG A 165 19.78 5.64 -28.36
N ILE A 166 20.17 6.54 -27.46
CA ILE A 166 19.86 7.98 -27.43
C ILE A 166 21.20 8.70 -27.37
#